data_AF-A0A947ABU8-F1
#
_entry.id   AF-A0A947ABU8-F1
#
_cell.length_a   1.000
_cell.length_b   1.000
_cell.length_c   1.000
_cell.angle_alpha   90.00
_cell.angle_beta   90.00
_cell.angle_gamma   90.00
#
_symmetry.space_group_name_H-M   'P 1'
#
loop_
_entity.id
_entity.type
_entity.pdbx_description
1 polymer ?
#
loop_
_entity_poly.entity_id
_entity_poly.type
_entity_poly.pdbx_seq_one_letter_code
_entity_poly.pdbx_strand_id
1 'polypeptide(L)'
;LGEGQKARILGTVDRQLREITSPANRDALQIKGKADAEATKKYGDAFSQDPEFYAFMKTLESYTKIVGSNTSLVLSSDSDIYKYLKKIKVD
;
A
#
# COMPACT_ATOMS: atom_id res chain seq x y z
N LEU A 1 26.43 5.69 -48.65
CA LEU A 1 26.30 5.96 -47.20
C LEU A 1 25.42 4.83 -46.63
N GLY A 2 25.87 3.73 -46.04
CA GLY A 2 27.13 3.31 -45.44
C GLY A 2 26.75 2.56 -44.15
N GLU A 3 26.39 1.28 -44.25
CA GLU A 3 25.85 0.43 -43.16
C GLU A 3 26.58 0.59 -41.81
N GLY A 4 27.91 0.71 -41.83
CA GLY A 4 28.72 0.92 -40.62
C GLY A 4 28.49 2.27 -39.91
N GLN A 5 28.11 3.30 -40.64
CA GLN A 5 27.78 4.62 -40.07
C GLN A 5 26.43 4.57 -39.33
N LYS A 6 25.45 3.86 -39.92
CA LYS A 6 24.16 3.58 -39.28
C LYS A 6 24.33 2.76 -38.01
N ALA A 7 25.15 1.70 -38.05
CA ALA A 7 25.44 0.86 -36.89
C ALA A 7 26.12 1.65 -35.76
N ARG A 8 27.06 2.55 -36.07
CA ARG A 8 27.68 3.44 -35.07
C ARG A 8 26.68 4.38 -34.40
N ILE A 9 25.78 5.00 -35.18
CA ILE A 9 24.78 5.92 -34.65
C ILE A 9 23.85 5.16 -33.71
N LEU A 10 23.33 4.00 -34.13
CA LEU A 10 22.43 3.17 -33.32
C LEU A 10 23.11 2.70 -32.03
N GLY A 11 24.34 2.20 -32.10
CA GLY A 11 25.07 1.79 -30.90
C GLY A 11 25.34 2.94 -29.92
N THR A 12 25.54 4.16 -30.42
CA THR A 12 25.71 5.35 -29.58
C THR A 12 24.40 5.73 -28.89
N VAL A 13 23.28 5.70 -29.63
CA VAL A 13 21.94 5.96 -29.09
C VAL A 13 21.58 4.93 -28.02
N ASP A 14 21.80 3.64 -28.27
CA ASP A 14 21.53 2.58 -27.30
C ASP A 14 22.37 2.71 -26.03
N ARG A 15 23.65 3.08 -26.16
CA ARG A 15 24.51 3.33 -25.01
C ARG A 15 24.01 4.50 -24.19
N GLN A 16 23.69 5.63 -24.82
CA GLN A 16 23.18 6.82 -24.14
C GLN A 16 21.84 6.53 -23.47
N LEU A 17 20.94 5.79 -24.13
CA LEU A 17 19.67 5.39 -23.56
C LEU A 17 19.88 4.56 -22.28
N ARG A 18 20.80 3.59 -22.30
CA ARG A 18 21.14 2.79 -21.11
C ARG A 18 21.77 3.62 -20.01
N GLU A 19 22.66 4.54 -20.36
CA GLU A 19 23.32 5.45 -19.40
C GLU A 19 22.32 6.38 -18.70
N ILE A 20 21.21 6.75 -19.35
CA ILE A 20 20.17 7.59 -18.74
C ILE A 20 19.16 6.73 -17.96
N THR A 21 18.67 5.66 -18.56
CA THR A 21 17.58 4.85 -17.98
C THR A 21 18.04 4.03 -16.78
N SER A 22 19.28 3.56 -16.76
CA SER A 22 19.81 2.77 -15.64
C SER A 22 19.85 3.54 -14.31
N PRO A 23 20.46 4.74 -14.22
CA PRO A 23 20.44 5.53 -12.99
C PRO A 23 19.03 6.00 -12.64
N ALA A 24 18.21 6.41 -13.61
CA ALA A 24 16.83 6.81 -13.35
C ALA A 24 16.01 5.69 -12.70
N ASN A 25 16.13 4.45 -13.20
CA ASN A 25 15.46 3.29 -12.61
C ASN A 25 16.00 2.96 -11.22
N ARG A 26 17.32 3.05 -11.02
CA ARG A 26 17.95 2.81 -9.71
C ARG A 26 17.44 3.80 -8.67
N ASP A 27 17.41 5.07 -9.03
CA ASP A 27 17.01 6.14 -8.12
C ASP A 27 15.50 6.05 -7.82
N ALA A 28 14.68 5.73 -8.82
CA ALA A 28 13.25 5.46 -8.63
C ALA A 28 12.99 4.29 -7.65
N LEU A 29 13.72 3.18 -7.81
CA LEU A 29 13.63 2.04 -6.91
C LEU A 29 14.08 2.40 -5.49
N GLN A 30 15.14 3.20 -5.36
CA GLN A 30 15.62 3.65 -4.06
C GLN A 30 14.63 4.57 -3.36
N ILE A 31 14.01 5.52 -4.08
CA ILE A 31 12.98 6.40 -3.53
C ILE A 31 11.77 5.58 -3.09
N LYS A 32 11.31 4.66 -3.94
CA LYS A 32 10.18 3.79 -3.61
C LYS A 32 10.46 2.93 -2.38
N GLY A 33 11.64 2.30 -2.32
CA GLY A 33 12.03 1.48 -1.17
C GLY A 33 12.10 2.28 0.14
N LYS A 34 12.61 3.52 0.09
CA LYS A 34 12.61 4.41 1.26
C LYS A 34 11.19 4.80 1.69
N ALA A 35 10.34 5.17 0.73
CA ALA A 35 8.96 5.54 1.00
C ALA A 35 8.16 4.39 1.60
N ASP A 36 8.30 3.18 1.04
CA ASP A 36 7.65 1.97 1.56
C ASP A 36 8.13 1.67 2.99
N ALA A 37 9.44 1.75 3.24
CA ALA A 37 10.00 1.54 4.58
C ALA A 37 9.50 2.59 5.60
N GLU A 38 9.44 3.87 5.22
CA GLU A 38 8.91 4.93 6.08
C GLU A 38 7.41 4.75 6.35
N ALA A 39 6.64 4.37 5.34
CA ALA A 39 5.22 4.09 5.49
C ALA A 39 5.01 2.92 6.45
N THR A 40 5.68 1.77 6.22
CA THR A 40 5.61 0.62 7.12
C THR A 40 6.03 0.98 8.53
N LYS A 41 7.09 1.78 8.70
CA LYS A 41 7.51 2.25 10.02
C LYS A 41 6.44 3.10 10.69
N LYS A 42 5.88 4.11 10.00
CA LYS A 42 4.81 4.95 10.54
C LYS A 42 3.56 4.15 10.89
N TYR A 43 3.18 3.19 10.06
CA TYR A 43 2.09 2.26 10.36
C TYR A 43 2.42 1.41 11.59
N GLY A 44 3.62 0.83 11.65
CA GLY A 44 4.07 0.05 12.81
C GLY A 44 4.08 0.87 14.09
N ASP A 45 4.62 2.10 14.06
CA ASP A 45 4.66 3.02 15.20
C ASP A 45 3.24 3.43 15.62
N ALA A 46 2.37 3.76 14.67
CA ALA A 46 0.97 4.11 14.95
C ALA A 46 0.16 2.93 15.51
N PHE A 47 0.37 1.72 15.01
CA PHE A 47 -0.30 0.51 15.51
C PHE A 47 0.27 0.03 16.84
N SER A 48 1.53 0.35 17.14
CA SER A 48 2.16 0.01 18.43
C SER A 48 1.81 0.98 19.55
N GLN A 49 1.38 2.21 19.23
CA GLN A 49 0.98 3.19 20.24
C GLN A 49 -0.28 2.76 21.00
N ASP A 50 -1.24 2.13 20.32
CA ASP A 50 -2.42 1.54 20.97
C ASP A 50 -3.00 0.40 20.10
N PRO A 51 -2.66 -0.86 20.42
CA PRO A 51 -3.18 -2.03 19.73
C PRO A 51 -4.72 -2.17 19.82
N GLU A 52 -5.33 -1.68 20.90
CA GLU A 52 -6.78 -1.72 21.08
C GLU A 52 -7.48 -0.71 20.17
N PHE A 53 -6.91 0.49 20.00
CA PHE A 53 -7.41 1.50 19.05
C PHE A 53 -7.32 1.02 17.60
N TYR A 54 -6.23 0.35 17.22
CA TYR A 54 -6.12 -0.25 15.88
C TYR A 54 -7.18 -1.33 15.64
N ALA A 55 -7.33 -2.26 16.59
CA ALA A 55 -8.34 -3.30 16.50
C ALA A 55 -9.74 -2.70 16.36
N PHE A 56 -10.03 -1.63 17.10
CA PHE A 56 -11.28 -0.89 16.99
C PHE A 56 -11.47 -0.23 15.61
N MET A 57 -10.48 0.51 15.10
CA MET A 57 -10.57 1.17 13.78
C MET A 57 -10.72 0.15 12.64
N LYS A 58 -9.98 -0.97 12.70
CA LYS A 58 -10.07 -2.04 11.70
C LYS A 58 -11.43 -2.72 11.70
N THR A 59 -12.02 -2.88 12.88
CA THR A 59 -13.37 -3.39 13.02
C THR A 59 -14.39 -2.42 12.44
N LEU A 60 -14.26 -1.10 12.65
CA LEU A 60 -15.13 -0.08 12.02
C LEU A 60 -15.01 -0.04 10.49
N GLU A 61 -13.80 -0.10 9.93
CA GLU A 61 -13.59 -0.24 8.47
C GLU A 61 -14.22 -1.51 7.90
N SER A 62 -14.20 -2.59 8.69
CA SER A 62 -14.83 -3.84 8.27
C SER A 62 -16.34 -3.72 8.27
N TYR A 63 -16.94 -2.98 9.21
CA TYR A 63 -18.38 -2.72 9.20
C TYR A 63 -18.81 -1.96 7.95
N THR A 64 -18.10 -0.90 7.57
CA THR A 64 -18.46 -0.14 6.36
C THR A 64 -18.33 -0.96 5.09
N LYS A 65 -17.41 -1.94 5.04
CA LYS A 65 -17.26 -2.86 3.90
C LYS A 65 -18.33 -3.94 3.84
N ILE A 66 -18.78 -4.46 4.99
CA ILE A 66 -19.71 -5.58 5.06
C ILE A 66 -21.17 -5.08 5.04
N VAL A 67 -21.45 -3.93 5.66
CA VAL A 67 -22.76 -3.27 5.67
C VAL A 67 -22.94 -2.48 4.37
N GLY A 68 -23.08 -3.21 3.26
CA GLY A 68 -23.64 -2.69 2.01
C GLY A 68 -25.16 -2.60 2.08
N SER A 69 -25.77 -1.85 1.16
CA SER A 69 -27.21 -1.54 1.11
C SER A 69 -28.16 -2.75 0.99
N ASN A 70 -27.64 -3.98 0.91
CA ASN A 70 -28.43 -5.21 0.79
C ASN A 70 -27.86 -6.41 1.58
N THR A 71 -27.00 -6.18 2.58
CA THR A 71 -26.40 -7.28 3.37
C THR A 71 -27.14 -7.48 4.69
N SER A 72 -27.79 -8.63 4.87
CA SER A 72 -28.29 -9.05 6.19
C SER A 72 -27.15 -9.71 6.96
N LEU A 73 -26.67 -9.06 8.02
CA LEU A 73 -25.52 -9.50 8.80
C LEU A 73 -25.99 -10.40 9.95
N VAL A 74 -25.81 -11.73 9.82
CA VAL A 74 -26.05 -12.67 10.92
C VAL A 74 -24.80 -12.73 11.80
N LEU A 75 -24.80 -11.96 12.89
CA LEU A 75 -23.72 -11.94 13.87
C LEU A 75 -24.04 -12.86 15.04
N SER A 76 -23.12 -13.76 15.37
CA SER A 76 -23.16 -14.50 16.64
C SER A 76 -22.75 -13.59 17.79
N SER A 77 -23.32 -13.82 18.98
CA SER A 77 -23.07 -13.04 20.20
C SER A 77 -21.61 -13.04 20.68
N ASP A 78 -20.82 -14.01 20.20
CA ASP A 78 -19.40 -14.19 20.52
C ASP A 78 -18.46 -13.67 19.42
N SER A 79 -18.98 -13.04 18.37
CA SER A 79 -18.15 -12.48 17.30
C SER A 79 -17.37 -11.25 17.80
N ASP A 80 -16.09 -11.15 17.41
CA ASP A 80 -15.24 -9.97 17.69
C ASP A 80 -15.83 -8.67 17.12
N ILE A 81 -16.66 -8.77 16.09
CA ILE A 81 -17.49 -7.70 15.56
C ILE A 81 -18.52 -7.26 16.63
N TYR A 82 -19.26 -8.19 17.23
CA TYR A 82 -20.28 -7.81 18.21
C TYR A 82 -19.70 -7.24 19.52
N LYS A 83 -18.42 -7.51 19.83
CA LYS A 83 -17.72 -7.07 21.06
C LYS A 83 -17.77 -5.56 21.30
N TYR A 84 -17.60 -4.74 20.24
CA TYR A 84 -17.60 -3.27 20.38
C TYR A 84 -19.01 -2.68 20.34
N LEU A 85 -19.96 -3.32 19.64
CA LEU A 85 -21.36 -2.89 19.58
C LEU A 85 -22.09 -3.14 20.92
N LYS A 86 -21.71 -4.20 21.65
CA LYS A 86 -22.28 -4.55 22.97
C LYS A 86 -22.10 -3.47 24.04
N LYS A 87 -21.12 -2.56 23.90
CA LYS A 87 -20.87 -1.48 24.86
C LYS A 87 -21.72 -0.22 24.61
N ILE A 88 -22.38 -0.11 23.46
CA ILE A 88 -23.29 1.01 23.19
C ILE A 88 -24.67 0.62 23.73
N LYS A 89 -24.95 0.96 24.99
CA LYS A 89 -26.34 1.05 25.46
C LYS A 89 -26.97 2.25 24.76
N VAL A 90 -27.84 1.98 23.79
CA VAL A 90 -28.82 2.96 23.34
C VAL A 90 -29.93 2.89 24.38
N ASP A 91 -29.99 3.91 25.24
CA ASP A 91 -31.18 4.20 26.04
C ASP A 91 -32.28 4.78 25.13
#